data_AF-A0AAJ6PAT6-F1
#
_entry.id   AF-A0AAJ6PAT6-F1
#
_cell.length_a   1.000
_cell.length_b   1.000
_cell.length_c   1.000
_cell.angle_alpha   90.00
_cell.angle_beta   90.00
_cell.angle_gamma   90.00
#
_symmetry.space_group_name_H-M   'P 1'
#
loop_
_entity.id
_entity.type
_entity.pdbx_description
1 polymer ?
#
loop_
_entity_poly.entity_id
_entity_poly.type
_entity_poly.pdbx_seq_one_letter_code
_entity_poly.pdbx_strand_id
1 'polypeptide(L)' 'MIIVSDTTPISELAKVDHLDLLPKLFGKVVISQGVFNELQVGQHPAAEFVENLS' A
#
# COMPACT_ATOMS: atom_id res chain seq x y z
N MET A 1 -1.70 -15.95 -1.20
CA MET A 1 -2.08 -14.70 -1.88
C MET A 1 -2.76 -13.83 -0.84
N ILE A 2 -2.17 -12.69 -0.48
CA ILE A 2 -2.79 -11.74 0.46
C ILE A 2 -3.34 -10.57 -0.33
N ILE A 3 -4.59 -10.23 -0.05
CA ILE A 3 -5.26 -9.06 -0.61
C ILE A 3 -5.38 -8.06 0.53
N VAL A 4 -4.79 -6.88 0.35
CA VAL A 4 -4.92 -5.77 1.30
C VAL A 4 -6.13 -4.93 0.86
N SER A 5 -7.16 -4.92 1.70
CA SER A 5 -8.43 -4.23 1.45
C SER A 5 -8.67 -3.04 2.38
N ASP A 6 -7.65 -2.62 3.13
CA ASP A 6 -7.65 -1.47 4.03
C ASP A 6 -6.45 -0.58 3.71
N THR A 7 -6.64 0.74 3.73
CA THR A 7 -5.60 1.75 3.48
C THR A 7 -4.67 1.96 4.68
N THR A 8 -5.12 1.62 5.89
CA THR A 8 -4.40 1.88 7.16
C THR A 8 -3.06 1.14 7.23
N PRO A 9 -2.97 -0.18 6.98
CA PRO A 9 -1.69 -0.90 7.07
C PRO A 9 -0.67 -0.38 6.05
N ILE A 10 -1.13 0.03 4.86
CA ILE A 10 -0.28 0.58 3.80
C ILE A 10 0.22 1.97 4.21
N SER A 11 -0.68 2.83 4.69
CA SER A 11 -0.37 4.21 5.07
C SER A 11 0.57 4.28 6.26
N GLU A 12 0.33 3.50 7.32
CA GLU A 12 1.17 3.52 8.52
C GLU A 12 2.55 2.94 8.27
N LEU A 13 2.67 1.87 7.45
CA LEU A 13 3.98 1.33 7.07
C LEU A 13 4.75 2.28 6.14
N ALA A 14 4.06 2.96 5.22
CA ALA A 14 4.68 3.94 4.34
C ALA A 14 5.22 5.16 5.12
N LYS A 15 4.51 5.63 6.16
CA LYS A 15 4.95 6.73 7.03
C LYS A 15 6.28 6.46 7.76
N VAL A 16 6.63 5.19 7.94
CA VAL A 16 7.85 4.75 8.64
C VAL A 16 8.83 4.03 7.70
N ASP A 17 8.68 4.18 6.38
CA ASP A 17 9.54 3.58 5.35
C ASP A 17 9.67 2.04 5.41
N HIS A 18 8.63 1.35 5.90
CA HIS A 18 8.60 -0.10 6.08
C HIS A 18 7.53 -0.83 5.24
N LEU A 19 7.07 -0.20 4.15
CA LEU A 19 6.07 -0.81 3.25
C LEU A 19 6.60 -2.09 2.57
N ASP A 20 7.92 -2.20 2.42
CA ASP A 20 8.63 -3.37 1.90
C ASP A 20 8.47 -4.64 2.77
N LEU A 21 8.05 -4.51 4.03
CA LEU A 21 7.75 -5.64 4.90
C LEU A 21 6.58 -6.48 4.38
N LEU A 22 5.59 -5.86 3.73
CA LEU A 22 4.42 -6.58 3.20
C LEU A 22 4.83 -7.68 2.22
N PRO A 23 5.57 -7.39 1.13
CA PRO A 23 6.03 -8.45 0.22
C PRO A 23 7.07 -9.38 0.84
N LYS A 24 7.91 -8.92 1.80
CA LYS A 24 8.88 -9.78 2.50
C LYS A 24 8.23 -10.85 3.37
N LEU A 25 7.14 -10.51 4.06
CA LEU A 25 6.44 -11.41 4.97
C LEU A 25 5.43 -12.31 4.26
N PHE A 26 4.78 -11.78 3.22
CA PHE A 26 3.61 -12.41 2.61
C PHE A 26 3.80 -12.82 1.14
N GLY A 27 4.99 -12.54 0.56
CA GLY A 27 5.29 -12.81 -0.83
C GLY A 27 4.53 -11.88 -1.76
N LYS A 28 3.60 -12.42 -2.57
CA LYS A 28 2.78 -11.61 -3.47
C LYS A 28 1.64 -10.94 -2.71
N VAL A 29 1.71 -9.61 -2.63
CA VAL A 29 0.68 -8.73 -2.08
C VAL A 29 -0.07 -8.07 -3.23
N VAL A 30 -1.40 -8.11 -3.17
CA VAL A 30 -2.27 -7.44 -4.14
C VAL A 30 -3.07 -6.38 -3.40
N ILE A 31 -3.08 -5.17 -3.94
CA ILE A 31 -3.89 -4.06 -3.43
C ILE A 31 -5.19 -4.04 -4.23
N SER A 32 -6.34 -3.89 -3.56
CA SER A 32 -7.61 -3.76 -4.25
C SER A 32 -7.70 -2.39 -4.95
N GLN A 33 -8.42 -2.32 -6.07
CA GLN A 33 -8.56 -1.04 -6.81
C GLN A 33 -9.20 0.06 -5.95
N GLY A 34 -10.12 -0.29 -5.04
CA GLY A 34 -10.74 0.67 -4.12
C GLY A 34 -9.72 1.30 -3.16
N VAL A 35 -8.84 0.48 -2.59
CA VAL A 35 -7.75 0.93 -1.71
C VAL A 35 -6.74 1.77 -2.48
N PHE A 36 -6.37 1.34 -3.70
CA PHE A 36 -5.49 2.13 -4.58
C PHE A 36 -6.05 3.53 -4.82
N ASN A 37 -7.34 3.61 -5.18
CA ASN A 37 -8.00 4.89 -5.42
C ASN A 37 -8.06 5.75 -4.16
N GLU A 38 -8.37 5.16 -3.00
CA GLU A 38 -8.44 5.88 -1.72
C GLU A 38 -7.07 6.45 -1.31
N LEU A 39 -5.99 5.70 -1.52
CA LEU A 39 -4.62 6.18 -1.24
C LEU A 39 -4.21 7.38 -2.11
N GLN A 40 -4.80 7.54 -3.30
CA GLN A 40 -4.57 8.72 -4.14
C GLN A 40 -5.44 9.94 -3.75
N VAL A 41 -6.52 9.73 -3.00
CA VAL A 41 -7.41 10.81 -2.55
C VAL A 41 -6.89 11.35 -1.22
N GLY A 42 -5.85 12.19 -1.30
CA GLY A 42 -5.23 12.86 -0.15
C GLY A 42 -3.69 12.90 -0.25
N GLN A 43 -3.03 13.73 0.57
CA GLN A 43 -1.57 13.66 0.72
C GLN A 43 -1.21 12.47 1.62
N HIS A 44 -1.21 11.25 1.07
CA HIS A 44 -0.70 10.07 1.75
C HIS A 44 0.72 9.75 1.27
N PRO A 45 1.69 9.51 2.17
CA PRO A 45 3.04 9.06 1.79
C PRO A 45 3.02 7.77 0.97
N ALA A 46 1.98 6.96 1.14
CA ALA A 46 1.75 5.75 0.37
C ALA A 46 1.44 6.02 -1.12
N ALA A 47 0.89 7.18 -1.50
CA ALA A 47 0.50 7.47 -2.87
C ALA A 47 1.69 7.38 -3.85
N GLU A 48 2.84 7.95 -3.45
CA GLU A 48 4.09 7.91 -4.23
C GLU A 48 4.61 6.49 -4.42
N PHE A 49 4.40 5.61 -3.44
CA PHE A 49 4.78 4.21 -3.54
C PHE A 49 3.89 3.42 -4.50
N VAL A 50 2.59 3.74 -4.56
CA VAL A 50 1.65 2.98 -5.41
C VAL A 50 1.67 3.43 -6.86
N GLU A 51 1.97 4.69 -7.16
CA GLU A 51 2.13 5.17 -8.54
C GLU A 51 3.25 4.44 -9.30
N ASN A 52 4.34 4.09 -8.62
CA ASN A 52 5.48 3.37 -9.19
C ASN A 52 5.23 1.86 -9.44
N LEU A 53 4.03 1.35 -9.12
CA LEU A 53 3.63 -0.04 -9.38
C LEU A 53 2.84 -0.21 -10.70
N SER A 54 2.64 0.88 -11.45
CA SER A 54 1.91 0.93 -12.73
C SER A 54 2.74 0.42 -13.92
#